data_AF-Q207F7-F1
#
_entry.id   AF-Q207F7-F1
#
_cell.length_a   1.000
_cell.length_b   1.000
_cell.length_c   1.000
_cell.angle_alpha   90.00
_cell.angle_beta   90.00
_cell.angle_gamma   90.00
#
_symmetry.space_group_name_H-M   'P 1'
#
loop_
_entity.id
_entity.type
_entity.pdbx_description
1 polymer ?
#
loop_
_entity_poly.entity_id
_entity_poly.type
_entity_poly.pdbx_seq_one_letter_code
_entity_poly.pdbx_strand_id
1 'polypeptide(L)'
;IALDFIGNRGTTTGLSRDRRIRYAQEILQKEMLPHVSMSEGSESRKAYFFGYMVHRLLLAAMERRELDDRDHFGKKRLDLAGPLLANLFRMLFRKLTRDVYRYLQKCVETHKEFNFNLAIKHTTITNGLKYSLATGNWGDQKKAMSAKAGVSQVLNRYTYVSTLSHLRRCNTPLGREGKIAKPRQLHNHHWGMVCPAETPEGQACGLVKNLSLMACISVGSTSGTIVDFLDEWGLESLEENAHSSTLTTKVFVNGVWVGVHRDPTNLISTLKKLRRKDDVHPEVSIVRDIRERELRIYTDPGRVCRPLFVVEDGQLAIEKKHVQWVSQGHTEDPNESFRWSQLIKTGVIEMLDAEEEETVMISMSPDDLETARLEAQGYSTHQENDPESGEFDPSSRLKPMSSMRPHLWTHCEIHPSMILGICASIIPFPDHNQ
;
A
#
# COMPACT_ATOMS: atom_id res chain seq x y z
N ILE A 1 17.03 8.59 -37.41
CA ILE A 1 16.40 7.42 -38.06
C ILE A 1 15.35 6.80 -37.12
N ALA A 2 15.70 6.44 -35.88
CA ALA A 2 14.76 5.85 -34.92
C ALA A 2 13.51 6.71 -34.62
N LEU A 3 13.66 8.02 -34.40
CA LEU A 3 12.52 8.92 -34.14
C LEU A 3 11.53 8.98 -35.31
N ASP A 4 12.03 9.01 -36.55
CA ASP A 4 11.17 9.00 -37.73
C ASP A 4 10.44 7.66 -37.88
N PHE A 5 11.10 6.54 -37.55
CA PHE A 5 10.49 5.21 -37.53
C PHE A 5 9.33 5.10 -36.53
N ILE A 6 9.50 5.66 -35.33
CA ILE A 6 8.47 5.71 -34.28
C ILE A 6 7.32 6.60 -34.75
N GLY A 7 7.63 7.84 -35.18
CA GLY A 7 6.61 8.80 -35.60
C GLY A 7 5.81 8.32 -36.82
N ASN A 8 6.43 7.56 -37.73
CA ASN A 8 5.73 6.99 -38.89
C ASN A 8 4.78 5.84 -38.54
N ARG A 9 4.97 5.18 -37.39
CA ARG A 9 4.05 4.16 -36.84
C ARG A 9 3.06 4.73 -35.83
N GLY A 10 3.06 6.04 -35.66
CA GLY A 10 2.09 6.75 -34.84
C GLY A 10 0.67 6.70 -35.39
N THR A 11 -0.28 7.21 -34.62
CA THR A 11 -1.70 7.26 -35.01
C THR A 11 -1.99 8.31 -36.10
N THR A 12 -1.11 9.31 -36.26
CA THR A 12 -1.28 10.39 -37.24
C THR A 12 -0.51 10.08 -38.52
N THR A 13 -1.23 9.75 -39.59
CA THR A 13 -0.65 9.46 -40.91
C THR A 13 -0.42 10.73 -41.73
N GLY A 14 0.52 10.69 -42.69
CA GLY A 14 0.75 11.81 -43.63
C GLY A 14 1.55 13.00 -43.08
N LEU A 15 2.17 12.88 -41.91
CA LEU A 15 3.04 13.92 -41.34
C LEU A 15 4.38 14.01 -42.10
N SER A 16 4.88 15.24 -42.27
CA SER A 16 6.25 15.47 -42.73
C SER A 16 7.27 14.89 -41.74
N ARG A 17 8.48 14.57 -42.22
CA ARG A 17 9.56 14.00 -41.40
C ARG A 17 9.81 14.78 -40.12
N ASP A 18 9.87 16.12 -40.19
CA ASP A 18 10.12 16.96 -39.02
C ASP A 18 8.99 16.89 -37.98
N ARG A 19 7.74 16.83 -38.45
CA ARG A 19 6.58 16.66 -37.55
C ARG A 19 6.56 15.28 -36.92
N ARG A 20 6.95 14.23 -37.65
CA ARG A 20 7.08 12.86 -37.10
C ARG A 20 8.15 12.79 -36.01
N ILE A 21 9.28 13.45 -36.22
CA ILE A 21 10.36 13.51 -35.23
C ILE A 21 9.89 14.21 -33.95
N ARG A 22 9.25 15.38 -34.04
CA ARG A 22 8.71 16.10 -32.88
C ARG A 22 7.65 15.28 -32.14
N TYR A 23 6.74 14.67 -32.88
CA TYR A 23 5.71 13.79 -32.32
C TYR A 23 6.32 12.61 -31.54
N ALA A 24 7.35 11.96 -32.10
CA ALA A 24 8.05 10.88 -31.41
C ALA A 24 8.77 11.36 -30.14
N GLN A 25 9.36 12.57 -30.15
CA GLN A 25 9.97 13.16 -28.95
C GLN A 25 8.92 13.42 -27.86
N GLU A 26 7.75 13.96 -28.21
CA GLU A 26 6.66 14.17 -27.26
C GLU A 26 6.16 12.85 -26.64
N ILE A 27 6.08 11.76 -27.41
CA ILE A 27 5.74 10.43 -26.89
C ILE A 27 6.80 9.97 -25.88
N LEU A 28 8.08 10.05 -26.23
CA LEU A 28 9.17 9.61 -25.34
C LEU A 28 9.20 10.44 -24.05
N GLN A 29 8.83 11.71 -24.11
CA GLN A 29 8.78 12.58 -22.95
C GLN A 29 7.54 12.36 -22.06
N LYS A 30 6.35 12.28 -22.66
CA LYS A 30 5.07 12.32 -21.89
C LYS A 30 4.40 10.96 -21.71
N GLU A 31 4.62 10.02 -22.62
CA GLU A 31 3.91 8.73 -22.64
C GLU A 31 4.82 7.56 -22.23
N MET A 32 6.10 7.60 -22.58
CA MET A 32 7.07 6.58 -22.16
C MET A 32 7.48 6.84 -20.70
N LEU A 33 7.18 5.89 -19.80
CA LEU A 33 7.52 5.93 -18.37
C LEU A 33 7.18 7.28 -17.70
N PRO A 34 5.90 7.72 -17.71
CA PRO A 34 5.52 9.06 -17.26
C PRO A 34 5.75 9.31 -15.77
N HIS A 35 5.76 8.24 -14.97
CA HIS A 35 5.99 8.30 -13.53
C HIS A 35 7.46 8.61 -13.16
N VAL A 36 8.42 8.30 -14.05
CA VAL A 36 9.84 8.60 -13.80
C VAL A 36 10.10 10.10 -13.95
N SER A 37 9.67 10.67 -15.07
CA SER A 37 9.61 12.13 -15.27
C SER A 37 8.88 12.46 -16.57
N MET A 38 8.26 13.64 -16.62
CA MET A 38 7.75 14.27 -17.85
C MET A 38 8.58 15.50 -18.27
N SER A 39 9.64 15.82 -17.51
CA SER A 39 10.54 16.94 -17.83
C SER A 39 11.45 16.61 -19.02
N GLU A 40 11.83 17.65 -19.75
CA GLU A 40 12.90 17.56 -20.75
C GLU A 40 14.23 17.21 -20.06
N GLY A 41 15.11 16.46 -20.74
CA GLY A 41 16.42 16.07 -20.19
C GLY A 41 16.40 14.87 -19.23
N SER A 42 15.28 14.16 -19.12
CA SER A 42 15.12 12.98 -18.24
C SER A 42 15.27 11.64 -18.97
N GLU A 43 15.75 11.66 -20.22
CA GLU A 43 15.83 10.49 -21.09
C GLU A 43 16.80 9.42 -20.56
N SER A 44 17.89 9.85 -19.93
CA SER A 44 18.89 8.99 -19.26
C SER A 44 18.24 8.12 -18.18
N ARG A 45 17.50 8.73 -17.25
CA ARG A 45 16.79 8.03 -16.16
C ARG A 45 15.79 7.02 -16.70
N LYS A 46 15.05 7.39 -17.75
CA LYS A 46 14.12 6.48 -18.43
C LYS A 46 14.84 5.32 -19.10
N ALA A 47 16.00 5.57 -19.71
CA ALA A 47 16.81 4.52 -20.33
C ALA A 47 17.33 3.52 -19.28
N TYR A 48 17.83 3.97 -18.13
CA TYR A 48 18.21 3.10 -17.01
C TYR A 48 17.04 2.27 -16.50
N PHE A 49 15.89 2.89 -16.29
CA PHE A 49 14.70 2.18 -15.83
C PHE A 49 14.22 1.15 -16.85
N PHE A 50 14.24 1.48 -18.14
CA PHE A 50 13.93 0.53 -19.21
C PHE A 50 14.92 -0.64 -19.24
N GLY A 51 16.22 -0.36 -19.07
CA GLY A 51 17.25 -1.40 -18.91
C GLY A 51 17.00 -2.30 -17.71
N TYR A 52 16.56 -1.73 -16.58
CA TYR A 52 16.14 -2.47 -15.38
C TYR A 52 14.96 -3.42 -15.66
N MET A 53 13.94 -2.95 -16.41
CA MET A 53 12.81 -3.80 -16.82
C MET A 53 13.27 -4.98 -17.69
N VAL A 54 14.14 -4.72 -18.67
CA VAL A 54 14.69 -5.77 -19.54
C VAL A 54 15.54 -6.75 -18.74
N HIS A 55 16.38 -6.26 -17.83
CA HIS A 55 17.19 -7.11 -16.96
C HIS A 55 16.32 -8.06 -16.14
N ARG A 56 15.24 -7.56 -15.53
CA ARG A 56 14.27 -8.39 -14.80
C ARG A 56 13.59 -9.43 -15.69
N LEU A 57 13.21 -9.07 -16.91
CA LEU A 57 12.65 -10.02 -17.88
C LEU A 57 13.65 -11.13 -18.20
N LEU A 58 14.91 -10.80 -18.42
CA LEU A 58 15.97 -11.78 -18.71
C LEU A 58 16.24 -12.70 -17.52
N LEU A 59 16.21 -12.20 -16.29
CA LEU A 59 16.36 -13.03 -15.08
C LEU A 59 15.25 -14.08 -14.98
N ALA A 60 14.01 -13.71 -15.27
CA ALA A 60 12.88 -14.65 -15.31
C ALA A 60 13.01 -15.64 -16.47
N ALA A 61 13.38 -15.17 -17.67
CA ALA A 61 13.55 -16.02 -18.85
C ALA A 61 14.70 -17.03 -18.70
N MET A 62 15.73 -16.69 -17.93
CA MET A 62 16.84 -17.57 -17.57
C MET A 62 16.59 -18.38 -16.29
N GLU A 63 15.38 -18.34 -15.74
CA GLU A 63 14.97 -19.04 -14.51
C GLU A 63 15.86 -18.72 -13.29
N ARG A 64 16.52 -17.56 -13.28
CA ARG A 64 17.32 -17.07 -12.15
C ARG A 64 16.48 -16.40 -11.07
N ARG A 65 15.23 -16.08 -11.41
CA ARG A 65 14.25 -15.42 -10.54
C ARG A 65 12.87 -16.01 -10.82
N GLU A 66 12.12 -16.22 -9.75
CA GLU A 66 10.72 -16.65 -9.83
C GLU A 66 9.82 -15.57 -10.43
N LEU A 67 8.70 -16.01 -11.01
CA LEU A 67 7.70 -15.09 -11.53
C LEU A 67 7.02 -14.34 -10.39
N ASP A 68 6.83 -13.02 -10.56
CA ASP A 68 6.13 -12.21 -9.58
C ASP A 68 4.70 -12.71 -9.38
N ASP A 69 4.31 -12.87 -8.11
CA ASP A 69 2.95 -13.27 -7.77
C ASP A 69 1.97 -12.08 -7.92
N ARG A 70 1.04 -12.23 -8.86
CA ARG A 70 -0.02 -11.24 -9.11
C ARG A 70 -1.02 -11.18 -7.96
N ASP A 71 -1.17 -12.24 -7.16
CA ASP A 71 -2.19 -12.34 -6.11
C ASP A 71 -1.72 -11.79 -4.75
N HIS A 72 -0.41 -11.57 -4.58
CA HIS A 72 0.19 -10.84 -3.46
C HIS A 72 -0.57 -9.55 -3.10
N PHE A 73 -1.02 -9.46 -1.85
CA PHE A 73 -1.90 -8.38 -1.40
C PHE A 73 -1.15 -7.04 -1.26
N GLY A 74 0.10 -7.07 -0.78
CA GLY A 74 1.00 -5.89 -0.76
C GLY A 74 1.21 -5.21 -2.11
N LYS A 75 1.03 -5.90 -3.24
CA LYS A 75 1.12 -5.32 -4.60
C LYS A 75 -0.20 -4.68 -5.08
N LYS A 76 -1.22 -4.66 -4.23
CA LYS A 76 -2.53 -4.05 -4.50
C LYS A 76 -2.74 -2.83 -3.60
N ARG A 77 -3.63 -1.95 -4.04
CA ARG A 77 -4.07 -0.76 -3.29
C ARG A 77 -5.59 -0.74 -3.23
N LEU A 78 -6.12 -0.26 -2.12
CA LEU A 78 -7.54 -0.01 -1.93
C LEU A 78 -7.86 1.44 -2.27
N ASP A 79 -8.65 1.63 -3.33
CA ASP A 79 -9.22 2.93 -3.68
C ASP A 79 -10.30 3.31 -2.66
N LEU A 80 -9.97 4.21 -1.74
CA LEU A 80 -10.93 4.78 -0.79
C LEU A 80 -11.84 5.84 -1.42
N ALA A 81 -12.84 6.28 -0.66
CA ALA A 81 -13.77 7.34 -1.08
C ALA A 81 -13.03 8.62 -1.52
N GLY A 82 -11.93 8.99 -0.86
CA GLY A 82 -11.14 10.19 -1.20
C GLY A 82 -10.61 10.19 -2.64
N PRO A 83 -9.70 9.28 -3.01
CA PRO A 83 -9.18 9.18 -4.38
C PRO A 83 -10.27 9.00 -5.44
N LEU A 84 -11.33 8.24 -5.13
CA LEU A 84 -12.47 8.06 -6.02
C LEU A 84 -13.19 9.40 -6.27
N LEU A 85 -13.52 10.14 -5.20
CA LEU A 85 -14.20 11.44 -5.29
C LEU A 85 -13.34 12.47 -6.03
N ALA A 86 -12.03 12.49 -5.78
CA ALA A 86 -11.10 13.36 -6.47
C ALA A 86 -11.12 13.10 -8.00
N ASN A 87 -11.10 11.83 -8.41
CA ASN A 87 -11.18 11.46 -9.82
C ASN A 87 -12.51 11.85 -10.46
N LEU A 88 -13.63 11.61 -9.76
CA LEU A 88 -14.97 12.01 -10.22
C LEU A 88 -15.07 13.53 -10.38
N PHE A 89 -14.63 14.30 -9.39
CA PHE A 89 -14.61 15.75 -9.42
C PHE A 89 -13.74 16.27 -10.57
N ARG A 90 -12.52 15.74 -10.73
CA ARG A 90 -11.61 16.12 -11.81
C ARG A 90 -12.25 15.93 -13.19
N MET A 91 -12.97 14.82 -13.39
CA MET A 91 -13.69 14.57 -14.64
C MET A 91 -14.81 15.59 -14.87
N LEU A 92 -15.66 15.85 -13.87
CA LEU A 92 -16.75 16.82 -13.97
C LEU A 92 -16.25 18.25 -14.17
N PHE A 93 -15.17 18.62 -13.49
CA PHE A 93 -14.54 19.93 -13.61
C PHE A 93 -13.89 20.13 -14.98
N ARG A 94 -13.23 19.10 -15.53
CA ARG A 94 -12.73 19.10 -16.93
C ARG A 94 -13.86 19.20 -17.96
N LYS A 95 -15.05 18.69 -17.64
CA LYS A 95 -16.23 18.88 -18.50
C LYS A 95 -16.72 20.33 -18.42
N LEU A 96 -16.85 20.88 -17.21
CA LEU A 96 -17.26 22.27 -17.00
C LEU A 96 -16.34 23.25 -17.74
N THR A 97 -15.03 23.11 -17.59
CA THR A 97 -14.03 23.95 -18.28
C THR A 97 -14.14 23.88 -19.80
N ARG A 98 -14.36 22.67 -20.37
CA ARG A 98 -14.62 22.52 -21.81
C ARG A 98 -15.92 23.19 -22.26
N ASP A 99 -16.97 23.12 -21.45
CA ASP A 99 -18.26 23.74 -21.77
C ASP A 99 -18.17 25.27 -21.73
N VAL A 100 -17.45 25.84 -20.75
CA VAL A 100 -17.14 27.27 -20.68
C VAL A 100 -16.31 27.71 -21.90
N TYR A 101 -15.28 26.94 -22.27
CA TYR A 101 -14.45 27.22 -23.44
C TYR A 101 -15.26 27.27 -24.74
N ARG A 102 -16.16 26.30 -24.96
CA ARG A 102 -17.04 26.29 -26.15
C ARG A 102 -18.01 27.47 -26.16
N TYR A 103 -18.51 27.89 -25.01
CA TYR A 103 -19.38 29.05 -24.92
C TYR A 103 -18.62 30.33 -25.26
N LEU A 104 -17.40 30.49 -24.74
CA LEU A 104 -16.52 31.60 -25.10
C LEU A 104 -16.27 31.65 -26.61
N GLN A 105 -15.92 30.51 -27.23
CA GLN A 105 -15.70 30.42 -28.67
C GLN A 105 -16.92 30.92 -29.47
N LYS A 106 -18.14 30.51 -29.08
CA LYS A 106 -19.38 30.99 -29.72
C LYS A 106 -19.62 32.48 -29.53
N CYS A 107 -19.33 33.03 -28.36
CA CYS A 107 -19.44 34.46 -28.11
C CYS A 107 -18.50 35.25 -29.04
N VAL A 108 -17.27 34.78 -29.21
CA VAL A 108 -16.28 35.38 -30.12
C VAL A 108 -16.75 35.30 -31.58
N GLU A 109 -17.18 34.12 -32.04
CA GLU A 109 -17.66 33.90 -33.42
C GLU A 109 -18.91 34.74 -33.77
N THR A 110 -19.76 35.01 -32.77
CA THR A 110 -21.00 35.78 -32.95
C THR A 110 -20.89 37.25 -32.53
N HIS A 111 -19.70 37.73 -32.19
CA HIS A 111 -19.44 39.08 -31.66
C HIS A 111 -20.34 39.47 -30.48
N LYS A 112 -20.70 38.50 -29.63
CA LYS A 112 -21.47 38.75 -28.41
C LYS A 112 -20.54 38.89 -27.21
N GLU A 113 -20.89 39.77 -26.27
CA GLU A 113 -20.18 39.87 -25.00
C GLU A 113 -20.24 38.55 -24.22
N PHE A 114 -19.13 38.21 -23.59
CA PHE A 114 -19.03 36.99 -22.80
C PHE A 114 -19.60 37.22 -21.40
N ASN A 115 -20.61 36.42 -21.03
CA ASN A 115 -21.22 36.48 -19.71
C ASN A 115 -20.89 35.22 -18.89
N PHE A 116 -20.15 35.40 -17.79
CA PHE A 116 -19.73 34.31 -16.90
C PHE A 116 -20.91 33.52 -16.31
N ASN A 117 -22.02 34.20 -15.94
CA ASN A 117 -23.17 33.55 -15.32
C ASN A 117 -23.89 32.62 -16.30
N LEU A 118 -23.89 32.95 -17.59
CA LEU A 118 -24.44 32.09 -18.64
C LEU A 118 -23.49 30.94 -19.01
N ALA A 119 -22.18 31.18 -18.90
CA ALA A 119 -21.13 30.20 -19.20
C ALA A 119 -21.06 29.07 -18.16
N ILE A 120 -21.12 29.42 -16.87
CA ILE A 120 -20.86 28.47 -15.77
C ILE A 120 -22.16 27.77 -15.36
N LYS A 121 -22.33 26.55 -15.86
CA LYS A 121 -23.47 25.69 -15.52
C LYS A 121 -23.16 24.83 -14.29
N HIS A 122 -23.52 25.32 -13.10
CA HIS A 122 -23.34 24.61 -11.82
C HIS A 122 -23.97 23.21 -11.82
N THR A 123 -25.08 23.02 -12.55
CA THR A 123 -25.79 21.75 -12.71
C THR A 123 -24.90 20.61 -13.23
N THR A 124 -23.83 20.92 -13.97
CA THR A 124 -22.88 19.93 -14.50
C THR A 124 -22.22 19.14 -13.37
N ILE A 125 -21.79 19.82 -12.30
CA ILE A 125 -21.15 19.18 -11.15
C ILE A 125 -22.21 18.62 -10.22
N THR A 126 -23.22 19.40 -9.84
CA THR A 126 -24.27 19.00 -8.89
C THR A 126 -24.99 17.73 -9.34
N ASN A 127 -25.47 17.68 -10.58
CA ASN A 127 -26.19 16.50 -11.08
C ASN A 127 -25.23 15.34 -11.39
N GLY A 128 -23.99 15.63 -11.79
CA GLY A 128 -22.96 14.61 -12.03
C GLY A 128 -22.58 13.84 -10.76
N LEU A 129 -22.37 14.57 -9.66
CA LEU A 129 -22.12 13.97 -8.34
C LEU A 129 -23.34 13.22 -7.83
N LYS A 130 -24.53 13.84 -7.86
CA LYS A 130 -25.79 13.20 -7.42
C LYS A 130 -26.04 11.89 -8.15
N TYR A 131 -25.87 11.87 -9.47
CA TYR A 131 -26.05 10.67 -10.28
C TYR A 131 -25.06 9.56 -9.92
N SER A 132 -23.76 9.89 -9.85
CA SER A 132 -22.71 8.87 -9.63
C SER A 132 -22.80 8.25 -8.24
N LEU A 133 -23.16 9.05 -7.23
CA LEU A 133 -23.40 8.59 -5.87
C LEU A 133 -24.70 7.78 -5.76
N ALA A 134 -25.79 8.22 -6.41
CA ALA A 134 -27.07 7.50 -6.33
C ALA A 134 -27.06 6.16 -7.07
N THR A 135 -26.38 6.07 -8.21
CA THR A 135 -26.37 4.86 -9.05
C THR A 135 -25.18 3.93 -8.80
N GLY A 136 -24.13 4.43 -8.14
CA GLY A 136 -22.88 3.69 -7.98
C GLY A 136 -22.05 3.56 -9.26
N ASN A 137 -22.40 4.27 -10.33
CA ASN A 137 -21.67 4.29 -11.61
C ASN A 137 -20.73 5.49 -11.68
N TRP A 138 -19.44 5.24 -11.59
CA TRP A 138 -18.40 6.27 -11.57
C TRP A 138 -17.65 6.28 -12.91
N GLY A 139 -17.93 7.27 -13.75
CA GLY A 139 -17.28 7.42 -15.06
C GLY A 139 -18.13 8.16 -16.08
N ASP A 140 -17.65 8.19 -17.33
CA ASP A 140 -18.39 8.79 -18.45
C ASP A 140 -19.54 7.86 -18.85
N GLN A 141 -20.78 8.34 -18.71
CA GLN A 141 -22.01 7.61 -19.05
C GLN A 141 -22.01 7.10 -20.50
N LYS A 142 -21.32 7.81 -21.41
CA LYS A 142 -21.22 7.41 -22.83
C LYS A 142 -20.26 6.25 -23.07
N LYS A 143 -19.41 5.91 -22.09
CA LYS A 143 -18.40 4.86 -22.16
C LYS A 143 -18.59 3.85 -21.03
N ALA A 144 -19.71 3.12 -21.09
CA ALA A 144 -20.12 2.14 -20.07
C ALA A 144 -19.03 1.11 -19.72
N MET A 145 -18.22 0.67 -20.69
CA MET A 145 -17.10 -0.26 -20.49
C MET A 145 -15.97 0.29 -19.58
N SER A 146 -15.89 1.60 -19.37
CA SER A 146 -14.85 2.24 -18.55
C SER A 146 -15.35 2.75 -17.19
N ALA A 147 -16.65 2.64 -16.93
CA ALA A 147 -17.23 3.10 -15.68
C ALA A 147 -17.01 2.05 -14.59
N LYS A 148 -16.51 2.48 -13.42
CA LYS A 148 -16.46 1.64 -12.22
C LYS A 148 -17.89 1.54 -11.68
N ALA A 149 -18.54 0.39 -11.85
CA ALA A 149 -19.87 0.13 -11.33
C ALA A 149 -19.81 -0.45 -9.90
N GLY A 150 -20.86 -0.19 -9.11
CA GLY A 150 -21.02 -0.76 -7.77
C GLY A 150 -20.13 -0.16 -6.68
N VAL A 151 -19.55 1.01 -6.94
CA VAL A 151 -18.72 1.76 -5.97
C VAL A 151 -19.56 2.32 -4.82
N SER A 152 -20.74 2.86 -5.13
CA SER A 152 -21.70 3.29 -4.11
C SER A 152 -22.81 2.25 -3.97
N GLN A 153 -23.18 1.97 -2.73
CA GLN A 153 -24.19 0.99 -2.34
C GLN A 153 -25.04 1.58 -1.22
N VAL A 154 -26.31 1.19 -1.16
CA VAL A 154 -27.20 1.57 -0.06
C VAL A 154 -26.69 0.92 1.22
N LEU A 155 -26.53 1.71 2.28
CA LEU A 155 -26.06 1.21 3.57
C LEU A 155 -27.01 0.15 4.13
N ASN A 156 -26.50 -1.06 4.32
CA ASN A 156 -27.19 -2.11 5.03
C ASN A 156 -27.37 -1.74 6.51
N ARG A 157 -28.61 -1.75 7.00
CA ARG A 157 -28.99 -1.39 8.38
C ARG A 157 -29.85 -2.46 9.07
N TYR A 158 -29.69 -3.74 8.72
CA TYR A 158 -30.44 -4.81 9.39
C TYR A 158 -30.07 -4.93 10.87
N THR A 159 -28.78 -4.85 11.19
CA THR A 159 -28.24 -4.82 12.55
C THR A 159 -27.10 -3.81 12.66
N TYR A 160 -26.75 -3.43 13.89
CA TYR A 160 -25.59 -2.57 14.14
C TYR A 160 -24.31 -3.15 13.55
N VAL A 161 -24.05 -4.44 13.80
CA VAL A 161 -22.89 -5.18 13.28
C VAL A 161 -22.89 -5.20 11.74
N SER A 162 -24.04 -5.44 11.11
CA SER A 162 -24.15 -5.43 9.64
C SER A 162 -23.78 -4.07 9.03
N THR A 163 -24.09 -2.99 9.75
CA THR A 163 -23.77 -1.62 9.33
C THR A 163 -22.27 -1.40 9.35
N LEU A 164 -21.61 -1.80 10.44
CA LEU A 164 -20.16 -1.67 10.59
C LEU A 164 -19.39 -2.56 9.59
N SER A 165 -19.79 -3.82 9.45
CA SER A 165 -19.23 -4.73 8.44
C SER A 165 -19.33 -4.14 7.03
N HIS A 166 -20.48 -3.56 6.69
CA HIS A 166 -20.67 -2.96 5.38
C HIS A 166 -19.72 -1.78 5.10
N LEU A 167 -19.37 -0.99 6.13
CA LEU A 167 -18.40 0.10 6.00
C LEU A 167 -16.95 -0.39 5.81
N ARG A 168 -16.64 -1.62 6.23
CA ARG A 168 -15.31 -2.25 6.10
C ARG A 168 -15.17 -3.17 4.89
N ARG A 169 -16.16 -3.18 4.02
CA ARG A 169 -16.18 -4.02 2.83
C ARG A 169 -15.24 -3.50 1.74
N CYS A 170 -14.44 -4.38 1.19
CA CYS A 170 -13.61 -4.17 0.01
C CYS A 170 -14.15 -5.01 -1.16
N ASN A 171 -14.16 -4.45 -2.37
CA ASN A 171 -14.64 -5.13 -3.56
C ASN A 171 -13.54 -5.19 -4.62
N THR A 172 -13.27 -6.39 -5.12
CA THR A 172 -12.34 -6.60 -6.23
C THR A 172 -13.08 -6.33 -7.55
N PRO A 173 -12.56 -5.48 -8.46
CA PRO A 173 -13.25 -5.08 -9.70
C PRO A 173 -13.16 -6.16 -10.79
N LEU A 174 -13.53 -7.40 -10.46
CA LEU A 174 -13.62 -8.52 -11.38
C LEU A 174 -15.08 -8.85 -11.66
N GLY A 175 -15.35 -9.26 -12.90
CA GLY A 175 -16.67 -9.76 -13.29
C GLY A 175 -17.04 -10.97 -12.44
N ARG A 176 -18.24 -10.95 -11.85
CA ARG A 176 -18.73 -12.03 -10.97
C ARG A 176 -18.96 -13.35 -11.72
N GLU A 177 -19.18 -13.28 -13.03
CA GLU A 177 -19.37 -14.43 -13.91
C GLU A 177 -18.08 -15.23 -14.16
N GLY A 178 -16.91 -14.64 -13.89
CA GLY A 178 -15.62 -15.30 -14.08
C GLY A 178 -15.36 -16.37 -13.02
N LYS A 179 -15.11 -17.62 -13.46
CA LYS A 179 -14.67 -18.76 -12.63
C LYS A 179 -13.16 -18.77 -12.35
N ILE A 180 -12.53 -17.61 -12.21
CA ILE A 180 -11.09 -17.54 -11.92
C ILE A 180 -10.90 -17.79 -10.42
N ALA A 181 -10.26 -18.92 -10.06
CA ALA A 181 -10.11 -19.37 -8.68
C ALA A 181 -9.10 -18.54 -7.87
N LYS A 182 -7.91 -18.29 -8.43
CA LYS A 182 -6.80 -17.65 -7.70
C LYS A 182 -7.14 -16.34 -6.95
N PRO A 183 -7.80 -15.33 -7.55
CA PRO A 183 -8.12 -14.09 -6.83
C PRO A 183 -9.19 -14.27 -5.74
N ARG A 184 -9.93 -15.39 -5.76
CA ARG A 184 -10.97 -15.73 -4.77
C ARG A 184 -10.41 -16.54 -3.61
N GLN A 185 -9.32 -17.28 -3.84
CA GLN A 185 -8.68 -18.07 -2.79
C GLN A 185 -8.07 -17.15 -1.73
N LEU A 186 -8.09 -17.62 -0.48
CA LEU A 186 -7.37 -16.97 0.59
C LEU A 186 -5.86 -17.09 0.31
N HIS A 187 -5.16 -15.96 0.42
CA HIS A 187 -3.73 -15.84 0.22
C HIS A 187 -3.07 -15.50 1.56
N ASN A 188 -1.86 -16.00 1.82
CA ASN A 188 -1.11 -15.77 3.06
C ASN A 188 -0.95 -14.27 3.39
N HIS A 189 -0.62 -13.42 2.41
CA HIS A 189 -0.57 -11.96 2.55
C HIS A 189 -1.90 -11.28 2.98
N HIS A 190 -3.01 -12.00 3.11
CA HIS A 190 -4.23 -11.46 3.73
C HIS A 190 -4.18 -11.46 5.26
N TRP A 191 -3.30 -12.27 5.85
CA TRP A 191 -3.17 -12.41 7.30
C TRP A 191 -2.99 -11.05 7.98
N GLY A 192 -3.79 -10.78 9.00
CA GLY A 192 -3.77 -9.50 9.71
C GLY A 192 -4.37 -8.30 8.95
N MET A 193 -4.57 -8.38 7.63
CA MET A 193 -5.09 -7.28 6.80
C MET A 193 -6.58 -7.42 6.50
N VAL A 194 -7.02 -8.66 6.24
CA VAL A 194 -8.36 -8.99 5.79
C VAL A 194 -8.86 -10.17 6.62
N CYS A 195 -10.14 -10.15 6.97
CA CYS A 195 -10.76 -11.27 7.64
C CYS A 195 -10.70 -12.54 6.79
N PRO A 196 -10.23 -13.67 7.33
CA PRO A 196 -10.14 -14.93 6.57
C PRO A 196 -11.52 -15.54 6.26
N ALA A 197 -12.53 -15.29 7.09
CA ALA A 197 -13.84 -15.96 7.02
C ALA A 197 -14.98 -15.07 6.49
N GLU A 198 -14.90 -13.75 6.67
CA GLU A 198 -16.02 -12.85 6.38
C GLU A 198 -16.11 -12.50 4.89
N THR A 199 -16.70 -13.40 4.10
CA THR A 199 -16.96 -13.25 2.66
C THR A 199 -18.37 -13.77 2.31
N PRO A 200 -19.09 -13.15 1.36
CA PRO A 200 -20.40 -13.67 0.95
C PRO A 200 -20.29 -15.01 0.24
N GLU A 201 -21.31 -15.84 0.36
CA GLU A 201 -21.42 -17.10 -0.38
C GLU A 201 -21.67 -16.89 -1.89
N GLY A 202 -21.37 -17.92 -2.68
CA GLY A 202 -21.67 -17.95 -4.11
C GLY A 202 -20.74 -17.12 -4.98
N GLN A 203 -21.29 -16.40 -5.98
CA GLN A 203 -20.52 -15.75 -7.05
C GLN A 203 -19.60 -14.61 -6.58
N ALA A 204 -19.83 -14.06 -5.39
CA ALA A 204 -19.02 -13.00 -4.80
C ALA A 204 -17.96 -13.51 -3.80
N CYS A 205 -17.93 -14.82 -3.53
CA CYS A 205 -16.98 -15.44 -2.61
C CYS A 205 -15.54 -15.12 -3.02
N GLY A 206 -14.78 -14.61 -2.05
CA GLY A 206 -13.39 -14.20 -2.20
C GLY A 206 -13.16 -12.90 -2.97
N LEU A 207 -14.15 -12.38 -3.70
CA LEU A 207 -14.06 -11.08 -4.39
C LEU A 207 -14.45 -9.91 -3.47
N VAL A 208 -15.45 -10.16 -2.62
CA VAL A 208 -15.85 -9.26 -1.55
C VAL A 208 -15.16 -9.71 -0.27
N LYS A 209 -14.38 -8.82 0.30
CA LYS A 209 -13.55 -9.06 1.48
C LYS A 209 -13.89 -8.02 2.54
N ASN A 210 -13.61 -8.30 3.81
CA ASN A 210 -13.78 -7.34 4.89
C ASN A 210 -12.44 -7.13 5.59
N LEU A 211 -12.11 -5.88 5.89
CA LEU A 211 -10.89 -5.54 6.64
C LEU A 211 -10.90 -6.22 8.01
N SER A 212 -9.72 -6.68 8.47
CA SER A 212 -9.53 -7.16 9.85
C SER A 212 -9.77 -6.02 10.85
N LEU A 213 -9.94 -6.30 12.14
CA LEU A 213 -10.24 -5.29 13.16
C LEU A 213 -9.18 -4.18 13.22
N MET A 214 -7.89 -4.55 13.21
CA MET A 214 -6.79 -3.59 13.32
C MET A 214 -6.27 -3.05 11.99
N ALA A 215 -6.77 -3.54 10.84
CA ALA A 215 -6.37 -3.00 9.56
C ALA A 215 -6.74 -1.51 9.43
N CYS A 216 -5.74 -0.73 9.06
CA CYS A 216 -5.82 0.67 8.69
C CYS A 216 -5.42 0.82 7.22
N ILE A 217 -5.97 1.82 6.54
CA ILE A 217 -5.63 2.09 5.13
C ILE A 217 -4.85 3.39 5.08
N SER A 218 -3.69 3.38 4.42
CA SER A 218 -2.85 4.57 4.29
C SER A 218 -3.58 5.69 3.56
N VAL A 219 -3.49 6.90 4.11
CA VAL A 219 -4.01 8.12 3.48
C VAL A 219 -2.99 8.76 2.53
N GLY A 220 -1.73 8.36 2.66
CA GLY A 220 -0.62 8.82 1.83
C GLY A 220 0.05 10.07 2.40
N SER A 221 1.34 10.22 2.08
CA SER A 221 2.16 11.35 2.52
C SER A 221 3.03 11.87 1.37
N THR A 222 3.48 13.12 1.50
CA THR A 222 4.30 13.79 0.49
C THR A 222 5.64 13.07 0.33
N SER A 223 5.94 12.63 -0.90
CA SER A 223 7.22 11.95 -1.19
C SER A 223 8.41 12.90 -1.28
N GLY A 224 8.19 14.20 -1.49
CA GLY A 224 9.24 15.21 -1.63
C GLY A 224 10.20 15.22 -0.44
N THR A 225 9.68 15.30 0.78
CA THR A 225 10.48 15.29 2.02
C THR A 225 11.35 14.04 2.16
N ILE A 226 10.87 12.89 1.69
CA ILE A 226 11.66 11.65 1.69
C ILE A 226 12.78 11.71 0.67
N VAL A 227 12.51 12.24 -0.52
CA VAL A 227 13.54 12.40 -1.57
C VAL A 227 14.62 13.38 -1.11
N ASP A 228 14.22 14.53 -0.57
CA ASP A 228 15.15 15.54 -0.04
C ASP A 228 16.06 14.94 1.05
N PHE A 229 15.47 14.18 1.99
CA PHE A 229 16.22 13.45 3.01
C PHE A 229 17.21 12.44 2.43
N LEU A 230 16.81 11.68 1.39
CA LEU A 230 17.68 10.69 0.75
C LEU A 230 18.86 11.37 0.06
N ASP A 231 18.62 12.48 -0.64
CA ASP A 231 19.66 13.26 -1.32
C ASP A 231 20.66 13.82 -0.31
N GLU A 232 20.20 14.35 0.82
CA GLU A 232 21.07 14.85 1.91
C GLU A 232 21.89 13.74 2.59
N TRP A 233 21.34 12.52 2.70
CA TRP A 233 22.02 11.39 3.33
C TRP A 233 23.09 10.73 2.44
N GLY A 234 23.26 11.20 1.20
CA GLY A 234 24.28 10.72 0.27
C GLY A 234 23.76 9.70 -0.75
N LEU A 235 22.53 9.87 -1.22
CA LEU A 235 22.04 9.16 -2.40
C LEU A 235 22.84 9.60 -3.64
N GLU A 236 23.44 8.66 -4.34
CA GLU A 236 24.20 8.91 -5.58
C GLU A 236 23.26 8.87 -6.79
N SER A 237 23.47 9.82 -7.72
CA SER A 237 22.72 9.86 -8.97
C SER A 237 23.04 8.66 -9.87
N LEU A 238 22.04 8.20 -10.63
CA LEU A 238 22.19 7.09 -11.57
C LEU A 238 23.26 7.35 -12.65
N GLU A 239 23.40 8.61 -13.05
CA GLU A 239 24.35 9.02 -14.09
C GLU A 239 25.79 9.01 -13.58
N GLU A 240 25.99 9.42 -12.34
CA GLU A 240 27.30 9.49 -11.69
C GLU A 240 27.85 8.09 -11.39
N ASN A 241 26.97 7.16 -10.98
CA ASN A 241 27.37 5.80 -10.63
C ASN A 241 27.48 4.84 -11.83
N ALA A 242 27.17 5.28 -13.05
CA ALA A 242 27.11 4.44 -14.25
C ALA A 242 28.39 3.61 -14.53
N HIS A 243 29.55 4.16 -14.15
CA HIS A 243 30.87 3.56 -14.39
C HIS A 243 31.51 2.98 -13.14
N SER A 244 30.81 3.03 -11.99
CA SER A 244 31.37 2.50 -10.75
C SER A 244 31.33 0.98 -10.74
N SER A 245 32.44 0.35 -10.33
CA SER A 245 32.51 -1.08 -10.08
C SER A 245 32.04 -1.47 -8.68
N THR A 246 31.72 -0.50 -7.83
CA THR A 246 31.27 -0.77 -6.46
C THR A 246 29.86 -1.32 -6.44
N LEU A 247 29.62 -2.27 -5.56
CA LEU A 247 28.30 -2.84 -5.34
C LEU A 247 27.43 -1.83 -4.60
N THR A 248 26.38 -1.36 -5.27
CA THR A 248 25.42 -0.39 -4.71
C THR A 248 24.02 -0.99 -4.65
N THR A 249 23.20 -0.51 -3.72
CA THR A 249 21.77 -0.85 -3.60
C THR A 249 20.93 0.20 -4.31
N LYS A 250 19.96 -0.24 -5.10
CA LYS A 250 19.04 0.65 -5.83
C LYS A 250 17.98 1.18 -4.87
N VAL A 251 17.69 2.47 -4.91
CA VAL A 251 16.67 3.09 -4.04
C VAL A 251 15.48 3.54 -4.89
N PHE A 252 14.31 3.02 -4.56
CA PHE A 252 13.04 3.33 -5.21
C PHE A 252 12.11 4.04 -4.25
N VAL A 253 11.49 5.14 -4.69
CA VAL A 253 10.43 5.84 -3.97
C VAL A 253 9.18 5.83 -4.82
N ASN A 254 8.09 5.22 -4.35
CA ASN A 254 6.84 5.05 -5.11
C ASN A 254 7.05 4.48 -6.53
N GLY A 255 8.00 3.56 -6.68
CA GLY A 255 8.36 2.93 -7.97
C GLY A 255 9.29 3.74 -8.87
N VAL A 256 9.63 4.98 -8.51
CA VAL A 256 10.64 5.78 -9.21
C VAL A 256 12.02 5.39 -8.70
N TRP A 257 12.92 4.98 -9.60
CA TRP A 257 14.33 4.74 -9.25
C TRP A 257 15.03 6.09 -9.10
N VAL A 258 15.20 6.54 -7.84
CA VAL A 258 15.73 7.88 -7.53
C VAL A 258 17.25 7.88 -7.65
N GLY A 259 17.90 6.84 -7.14
CA GLY A 259 19.36 6.74 -7.15
C GLY A 259 19.86 5.42 -6.59
N VAL A 260 21.11 5.43 -6.17
CA VAL A 260 21.79 4.28 -5.57
C VAL A 260 22.49 4.68 -4.29
N HIS A 261 22.63 3.73 -3.37
CA HIS A 261 23.27 3.98 -2.09
C HIS A 261 24.26 2.85 -1.76
N ARG A 262 25.42 3.19 -1.19
CA ARG A 262 26.48 2.22 -0.85
C ARG A 262 26.23 1.48 0.46
N ASP A 263 25.63 2.17 1.43
CA ASP A 263 25.34 1.62 2.77
C ASP A 263 23.84 1.65 3.11
N PRO A 264 23.03 0.75 2.54
CA PRO A 264 21.59 0.72 2.80
C PRO A 264 21.25 0.37 4.26
N THR A 265 22.14 -0.33 4.98
CA THR A 265 21.84 -0.81 6.34
C THR A 265 21.69 0.36 7.31
N ASN A 266 22.65 1.29 7.30
CA ASN A 266 22.57 2.48 8.16
C ASN A 266 21.44 3.42 7.73
N LEU A 267 21.24 3.60 6.42
CA LEU A 267 20.13 4.40 5.89
C LEU A 267 18.76 3.90 6.41
N ILE A 268 18.52 2.58 6.36
CA ILE A 268 17.26 2.00 6.83
C ILE A 268 17.11 2.14 8.34
N SER A 269 18.18 1.91 9.11
CA SER A 269 18.15 2.10 10.57
C SER A 269 17.75 3.54 10.92
N THR A 270 18.33 4.53 10.23
CA THR A 270 17.97 5.94 10.41
C THR A 270 16.52 6.21 10.01
N LEU A 271 16.07 5.75 8.83
CA LEU A 271 14.69 5.94 8.38
C LEU A 271 13.66 5.34 9.35
N LYS A 272 13.90 4.14 9.86
CA LYS A 272 13.02 3.51 10.87
C LYS A 272 13.01 4.29 12.18
N LYS A 273 14.17 4.81 12.62
CA LYS A 273 14.23 5.69 13.80
C LYS A 273 13.46 7.00 13.60
N LEU A 274 13.54 7.61 12.42
CA LEU A 274 12.77 8.81 12.08
C LEU A 274 11.26 8.52 12.03
N ARG A 275 10.87 7.35 11.51
CA ARG A 275 9.47 6.89 11.53
C ARG A 275 8.94 6.73 12.96
N ARG A 276 9.75 6.16 13.85
CA ARG A 276 9.42 5.96 15.28
C ARG A 276 9.32 7.25 16.08
N LYS A 277 9.88 8.36 15.57
CA LYS A 277 9.82 9.70 16.18
C LYS A 277 8.75 10.61 15.55
N ASP A 278 8.00 10.12 14.57
CA ASP A 278 7.02 10.89 13.80
C ASP A 278 7.64 11.99 12.90
N ASP A 279 8.97 11.98 12.69
CA ASP A 279 9.65 12.84 11.71
C ASP A 279 9.35 12.37 10.27
N VAL A 280 9.24 11.05 10.09
CA VAL A 280 8.70 10.40 8.90
C VAL A 280 7.33 9.85 9.25
N HIS A 281 6.32 10.12 8.41
CA HIS A 281 4.96 9.69 8.69
C HIS A 281 4.88 8.16 8.96
N PRO A 282 4.20 7.69 10.03
CA PRO A 282 4.17 6.28 10.42
C PRO A 282 3.66 5.31 9.36
N GLU A 283 2.86 5.80 8.40
CA GLU A 283 2.36 4.98 7.29
C GLU A 283 3.40 4.71 6.19
N VAL A 284 4.55 5.39 6.17
CA VAL A 284 5.58 5.15 5.15
C VAL A 284 6.15 3.75 5.32
N SER A 285 6.09 2.95 4.26
CA SER A 285 6.64 1.59 4.25
C SER A 285 8.05 1.57 3.71
N ILE A 286 8.91 0.78 4.34
CA ILE A 286 10.34 0.69 4.05
C ILE A 286 10.70 -0.79 3.87
N VAL A 287 10.89 -1.19 2.62
CA VAL A 287 11.13 -2.59 2.23
C VAL A 287 12.56 -2.75 1.73
N ARG A 288 13.34 -3.60 2.39
CA ARG A 288 14.70 -3.97 1.96
C ARG A 288 14.73 -5.36 1.37
N ASP A 289 14.90 -5.44 0.07
CA ASP A 289 15.16 -6.68 -0.65
C ASP A 289 16.67 -6.91 -0.75
N ILE A 290 17.22 -7.72 0.14
CA ILE A 290 18.65 -8.01 0.20
C ILE A 290 19.11 -8.77 -1.05
N ARG A 291 18.27 -9.68 -1.56
CA ARG A 291 18.61 -10.56 -2.68
C ARG A 291 18.67 -9.78 -3.99
N GLU A 292 17.69 -8.91 -4.23
CA GLU A 292 17.66 -8.06 -5.43
C GLU A 292 18.48 -6.76 -5.28
N ARG A 293 18.98 -6.48 -4.06
CA ARG A 293 19.68 -5.25 -3.67
C ARG A 293 18.86 -4.02 -3.99
N GLU A 294 17.63 -4.01 -3.48
CA GLU A 294 16.69 -2.91 -3.65
C GLU A 294 16.18 -2.43 -2.29
N LEU A 295 16.13 -1.12 -2.12
CA LEU A 295 15.39 -0.44 -1.07
C LEU A 295 14.18 0.19 -1.73
N ARG A 296 12.98 -0.19 -1.32
CA ARG A 296 11.71 0.33 -1.85
C ARG A 296 10.99 1.07 -0.72
N ILE A 297 10.65 2.33 -0.96
CA ILE A 297 9.93 3.18 -0.02
C ILE A 297 8.60 3.56 -0.64
N TYR A 298 7.52 3.35 0.11
CA TYR A 298 6.16 3.65 -0.34
C TYR A 298 5.52 4.69 0.58
N THR A 299 5.09 5.80 -0.01
CA THR A 299 4.34 6.89 0.64
C THR A 299 2.95 7.05 0.04
N ASP A 300 2.56 6.17 -0.89
CA ASP A 300 1.30 6.22 -1.61
C ASP A 300 0.10 5.81 -0.71
N PRO A 301 -1.10 6.35 -1.01
CA PRO A 301 -2.33 5.98 -0.32
C PRO A 301 -2.83 4.59 -0.74
N GLY A 302 -3.72 4.01 0.07
CA GLY A 302 -4.44 2.78 -0.26
C GLY A 302 -3.71 1.49 0.11
N ARG A 303 -2.57 1.57 0.81
CA ARG A 303 -1.91 0.41 1.40
C ARG A 303 -2.68 -0.02 2.64
N VAL A 304 -2.79 -1.32 2.88
CA VAL A 304 -3.36 -1.81 4.14
C VAL A 304 -2.21 -2.05 5.10
N CYS A 305 -2.30 -1.42 6.26
CA CYS A 305 -1.32 -1.53 7.32
C CYS A 305 -1.97 -2.12 8.57
N ARG A 306 -1.20 -2.83 9.39
CA ARG A 306 -1.60 -3.24 10.74
C ARG A 306 -0.58 -2.81 11.78
N PRO A 307 -1.00 -2.51 13.01
CA PRO A 307 -0.10 -2.16 14.09
C PRO A 307 0.49 -3.43 14.71
N LEU A 308 1.80 -3.43 14.98
CA LEU A 308 2.48 -4.49 15.70
C LEU A 308 3.33 -3.89 16.83
N PHE A 309 3.59 -4.67 17.88
CA PHE A 309 4.56 -4.28 18.89
C PHE A 309 5.97 -4.43 18.35
N VAL A 310 6.82 -3.43 18.62
CA VAL A 310 8.24 -3.47 18.29
C VAL A 310 8.98 -4.36 19.30
N VAL A 311 9.89 -5.20 18.81
CA VAL A 311 10.79 -6.01 19.63
C VAL A 311 12.21 -5.46 19.50
N GLU A 312 12.84 -5.18 20.63
CA GLU A 312 14.24 -4.76 20.73
C GLU A 312 14.97 -5.72 21.67
N ASP A 313 16.10 -6.28 21.21
CA ASP A 313 16.93 -7.22 21.97
C ASP A 313 16.16 -8.41 22.59
N GLY A 314 15.15 -8.92 21.87
CA GLY A 314 14.33 -10.05 22.31
C GLY A 314 13.28 -9.70 23.38
N GLN A 315 13.04 -8.40 23.63
CA GLN A 315 12.01 -7.91 24.54
C GLN A 315 11.06 -6.96 23.83
N LEU A 316 9.82 -6.87 24.33
CA LEU A 316 8.86 -5.89 23.83
C LEU A 316 9.29 -4.48 24.23
N ALA A 317 9.28 -3.55 23.27
CA ALA A 317 9.51 -2.13 23.54
C ALA A 317 8.39 -1.50 24.39
N ILE A 318 7.21 -2.12 24.40
CA ILE A 318 6.11 -1.71 25.28
C ILE A 318 6.35 -2.19 26.72
N GLU A 319 6.47 -1.24 27.64
CA GLU A 319 6.61 -1.50 29.06
C GLU A 319 5.29 -1.35 29.83
N LYS A 320 5.24 -1.87 31.06
CA LYS A 320 4.08 -1.78 31.97
C LYS A 320 3.66 -0.33 32.28
N LYS A 321 4.62 0.62 32.30
CA LYS A 321 4.34 2.06 32.49
C LYS A 321 3.46 2.61 31.36
N HIS A 322 3.70 2.20 30.11
CA HIS A 322 2.90 2.64 28.96
C HIS A 322 1.47 2.14 29.08
N VAL A 323 1.26 0.91 29.56
CA VAL A 323 -0.08 0.36 29.80
C VAL A 323 -0.82 1.15 30.87
N GLN A 324 -0.14 1.54 31.95
CA GLN A 324 -0.71 2.38 33.01
C GLN A 324 -1.09 3.76 32.47
N TRP A 325 -0.21 4.40 31.69
CA TRP A 325 -0.48 5.71 31.09
C TRP A 325 -1.66 5.67 30.12
N VAL A 326 -1.80 4.62 29.30
CA VAL A 326 -2.98 4.45 28.42
C VAL A 326 -4.26 4.27 29.24
N SER A 327 -4.21 3.51 30.34
CA SER A 327 -5.37 3.31 31.20
C SER A 327 -5.80 4.58 31.93
N GLN A 328 -4.85 5.45 32.29
CA GLN A 328 -5.12 6.73 32.95
C GLN A 328 -5.44 7.85 31.93
N GLY A 329 -4.95 7.71 30.70
CA GLY A 329 -5.10 8.68 29.62
C GLY A 329 -4.07 9.81 29.61
N HIS A 330 -3.11 9.81 30.55
CA HIS A 330 -2.03 10.78 30.68
C HIS A 330 -0.74 10.12 31.17
N THR A 331 0.40 10.80 31.03
CA THR A 331 1.70 10.35 31.58
C THR A 331 1.78 10.65 33.08
N GLU A 332 2.98 10.64 33.67
CA GLU A 332 3.18 11.12 35.04
C GLU A 332 2.80 12.60 35.21
N ASP A 333 2.87 13.38 34.13
CA ASP A 333 2.31 14.73 34.08
C ASP A 333 0.84 14.67 33.63
N PRO A 334 -0.13 15.10 34.47
CA PRO A 334 -1.55 15.14 34.10
C PRO A 334 -1.86 15.99 32.87
N ASN A 335 -0.99 16.92 32.48
CA ASN A 335 -1.17 17.75 31.29
C ASN A 335 -0.78 17.05 29.99
N GLU A 336 -0.03 15.95 30.06
CA GLU A 336 0.44 15.21 28.89
C GLU A 336 -0.48 14.02 28.60
N SER A 337 -1.39 14.18 27.64
CA SER A 337 -2.28 13.08 27.24
C SER A 337 -1.51 11.93 26.60
N PHE A 338 -1.76 10.70 27.05
CA PHE A 338 -1.14 9.49 26.51
C PHE A 338 -2.21 8.51 26.01
N ARG A 339 -2.33 8.39 24.69
CA ARG A 339 -3.33 7.54 24.00
C ARG A 339 -2.64 6.72 22.90
N TRP A 340 -3.45 6.04 22.08
CA TRP A 340 -2.98 5.25 20.94
C TRP A 340 -1.99 5.99 20.03
N SER A 341 -2.28 7.25 19.70
CA SER A 341 -1.39 8.05 18.84
C SER A 341 0.00 8.21 19.45
N GLN A 342 0.10 8.36 20.76
CA GLN A 342 1.38 8.47 21.47
C GLN A 342 2.14 7.15 21.43
N LEU A 343 1.49 5.98 21.51
CA LEU A 343 2.16 4.68 21.37
C LEU A 343 2.88 4.51 20.01
N ILE A 344 2.30 5.07 18.95
CA ILE A 344 2.95 5.11 17.64
C ILE A 344 4.11 6.10 17.64
N LYS A 345 3.88 7.31 18.17
CA LYS A 345 4.89 8.38 18.22
C LYS A 345 6.08 8.12 19.16
N THR A 346 5.91 7.26 20.16
CA THR A 346 7.02 6.80 21.02
C THR A 346 7.76 5.61 20.41
N GLY A 347 7.28 5.07 19.27
CA GLY A 347 7.93 3.98 18.55
C GLY A 347 7.74 2.60 19.18
N VAL A 348 6.82 2.44 20.14
CA VAL A 348 6.53 1.12 20.75
C VAL A 348 5.60 0.27 19.88
N ILE A 349 4.82 0.93 19.01
CA ILE A 349 3.99 0.31 17.99
C ILE A 349 4.41 0.81 16.63
N GLU A 350 4.55 -0.10 15.67
CA GLU A 350 4.93 0.19 14.29
C GLU A 350 3.82 -0.28 13.34
N MET A 351 3.46 0.58 12.37
CA MET A 351 2.44 0.27 11.36
C MET A 351 3.11 -0.41 10.17
N LEU A 352 2.86 -1.70 9.97
CA LEU A 352 3.44 -2.47 8.87
C LEU A 352 2.42 -2.69 7.77
N ASP A 353 2.85 -2.52 6.51
CA ASP A 353 2.06 -2.96 5.37
C ASP A 353 2.46 -4.36 4.90
N ALA A 354 1.65 -4.93 4.01
CA ALA A 354 1.84 -6.30 3.54
C ALA A 354 3.12 -6.50 2.70
N GLU A 355 3.82 -5.45 2.26
CA GLU A 355 5.13 -5.62 1.62
C GLU A 355 6.27 -5.55 2.62
N GLU A 356 6.17 -4.69 3.63
CA GLU A 356 7.16 -4.61 4.70
C GLU A 356 7.18 -5.88 5.54
N GLU A 357 6.03 -6.56 5.65
CA GLU A 357 5.89 -7.87 6.30
C GLU A 357 6.84 -8.94 5.77
N GLU A 358 7.18 -8.90 4.48
CA GLU A 358 8.13 -9.86 3.86
C GLU A 358 9.56 -9.71 4.40
N THR A 359 9.86 -8.61 5.10
CA THR A 359 11.21 -8.29 5.60
C THR A 359 11.34 -8.37 7.12
N VAL A 360 10.25 -8.67 7.82
CA VAL A 360 10.20 -8.72 9.28
C VAL A 360 9.92 -10.13 9.77
N MET A 361 10.25 -10.36 11.05
CA MET A 361 9.93 -11.58 11.76
C MET A 361 9.02 -11.25 12.94
N ILE A 362 7.82 -11.84 12.95
CA ILE A 362 6.72 -11.50 13.88
C ILE A 362 6.44 -12.70 14.80
N SER A 363 6.60 -12.54 16.12
CA SER A 363 6.19 -13.54 17.09
C SER A 363 4.68 -13.50 17.32
N MET A 364 4.07 -14.65 17.62
CA MET A 364 2.62 -14.74 17.83
C MET A 364 2.20 -14.36 19.25
N SER A 365 3.05 -14.63 20.23
CA SER A 365 2.82 -14.28 21.63
C SER A 365 4.10 -13.75 22.30
N PRO A 366 3.98 -12.96 23.39
CA PRO A 366 5.12 -12.58 24.21
C PRO A 366 5.85 -13.78 24.82
N ASP A 367 5.15 -14.86 25.15
CA ASP A 367 5.74 -16.10 25.66
C ASP A 367 6.73 -16.70 24.67
N ASP A 368 6.46 -16.59 23.36
CA ASP A 368 7.36 -17.09 22.33
C ASP A 368 8.69 -16.32 22.32
N LEU A 369 8.66 -15.02 22.66
CA LEU A 369 9.85 -14.18 22.81
C LEU A 369 10.65 -14.59 24.05
N GLU A 370 9.97 -14.78 25.19
CA GLU A 370 10.62 -15.21 26.42
C GLU A 370 11.27 -16.59 26.25
N THR A 371 10.54 -17.52 25.65
CA THR A 371 11.05 -18.86 25.33
C THR A 371 12.31 -18.77 24.45
N ALA A 372 12.25 -17.99 23.36
CA ALA A 372 13.39 -17.81 22.46
C ALA A 372 14.61 -17.19 23.17
N ARG A 373 14.38 -16.27 24.12
CA ARG A 373 15.43 -15.65 24.95
C ARG A 373 16.08 -16.65 25.90
N LEU A 374 15.28 -17.49 26.55
CA LEU A 374 15.76 -18.55 27.46
C LEU A 374 16.55 -19.61 26.71
N GLU A 375 16.06 -20.04 25.54
CA GLU A 375 16.74 -20.97 24.64
C GLU A 375 18.09 -20.40 24.16
N ALA A 376 18.13 -19.11 23.79
CA ALA A 376 19.37 -18.44 23.41
C ALA A 376 20.41 -18.38 24.55
N GLN A 377 19.95 -18.43 25.81
CA GLN A 377 20.81 -18.52 27.00
C GLN A 377 21.17 -19.97 27.38
N GLY A 378 20.67 -20.97 26.66
CA GLY A 378 20.96 -22.39 26.88
C GLY A 378 20.02 -23.09 27.87
N TYR A 379 18.92 -22.45 28.28
CA TYR A 379 17.90 -23.10 29.11
C TYR A 379 17.00 -24.00 28.27
N SER A 380 16.73 -25.22 28.77
CA SER A 380 15.76 -26.12 28.14
C SER A 380 14.35 -25.69 28.50
N THR A 381 13.60 -25.23 27.50
CA THR A 381 12.18 -24.83 27.59
C THR A 381 11.23 -25.98 27.26
N HIS A 382 11.76 -27.18 27.03
CA HIS A 382 10.99 -28.37 26.62
C HIS A 382 10.11 -28.96 27.72
N GLN A 383 10.14 -28.42 28.94
CA GLN A 383 9.39 -28.98 30.07
C GLN A 383 7.88 -28.72 29.98
N GLU A 384 7.42 -27.65 29.32
CA GLU A 384 5.98 -27.30 29.28
C GLU A 384 5.10 -28.28 28.48
N ASN A 385 5.68 -29.02 27.53
CA ASN A 385 4.95 -29.98 26.68
C ASN A 385 5.24 -31.45 27.01
N ASP A 386 6.01 -31.72 28.07
CA ASP A 386 6.31 -33.07 28.53
C ASP A 386 5.19 -33.55 29.46
N PRO A 387 4.42 -34.61 29.11
CA PRO A 387 3.35 -35.12 29.97
C PRO A 387 3.84 -35.62 31.35
N GLU A 388 5.14 -35.82 31.53
CA GLU A 388 5.75 -36.19 32.81
C GLU A 388 6.19 -34.98 33.67
N SER A 389 6.12 -33.76 33.14
CA SER A 389 6.39 -32.54 33.91
C SER A 389 5.16 -32.13 34.73
N GLY A 390 5.37 -31.67 35.95
CA GLY A 390 4.29 -31.20 36.83
C GLY A 390 3.57 -29.92 36.37
N GLU A 391 4.00 -29.33 35.24
CA GLU A 391 3.48 -28.09 34.65
C GLU A 391 2.69 -28.32 33.36
N PHE A 392 2.49 -29.58 32.94
CA PHE A 392 1.74 -29.92 31.73
C PHE A 392 0.23 -29.65 31.88
N ASP A 393 -0.29 -28.67 31.14
CA ASP A 393 -1.73 -28.42 31.02
C ASP A 393 -2.31 -29.16 29.78
N PRO A 394 -3.08 -30.24 29.97
CA PRO A 394 -3.66 -31.01 28.87
C PRO A 394 -4.74 -30.27 28.07
N SER A 395 -5.24 -29.14 28.58
CA SER A 395 -6.24 -28.29 27.90
C SER A 395 -5.63 -27.15 27.10
N SER A 396 -4.32 -26.94 27.23
CA SER A 396 -3.58 -25.90 26.54
C SER A 396 -3.43 -26.20 25.04
N ARG A 397 -3.19 -25.15 24.26
CA ARG A 397 -2.93 -25.30 22.83
C ARG A 397 -1.53 -25.83 22.61
N LEU A 398 -1.42 -26.86 21.77
CA LEU A 398 -0.14 -27.38 21.32
C LEU A 398 0.61 -26.28 20.54
N LYS A 399 1.72 -25.81 21.11
CA LYS A 399 2.65 -24.91 20.43
C LYS A 399 3.61 -25.76 19.57
N PRO A 400 4.02 -25.29 18.38
CA PRO A 400 4.99 -26.00 17.56
C PRO A 400 6.33 -26.16 18.31
N MET A 401 6.94 -27.35 18.19
CA MET A 401 8.23 -27.66 18.82
C MET A 401 9.37 -26.76 18.33
N SER A 402 10.27 -26.41 19.26
CA SER A 402 11.34 -25.41 19.18
C SER A 402 12.35 -25.54 18.03
N SER A 403 12.43 -26.67 17.32
CA SER A 403 13.49 -26.97 16.34
C SER A 403 13.57 -26.04 15.10
N MET A 404 12.64 -25.10 14.94
CA MET A 404 12.59 -24.13 13.83
C MET A 404 12.34 -22.68 14.28
N ARG A 405 12.66 -22.30 15.53
CA ARG A 405 12.45 -20.91 15.97
C ARG A 405 13.58 -19.99 15.50
N PRO A 406 13.25 -18.83 14.90
CA PRO A 406 14.27 -17.86 14.47
C PRO A 406 14.96 -17.25 15.69
N HIS A 407 16.28 -17.05 15.59
CA HIS A 407 17.07 -16.43 16.66
C HIS A 407 16.78 -14.93 16.87
N LEU A 408 16.03 -14.28 15.97
CA LEU A 408 15.79 -12.83 16.04
C LEU A 408 14.36 -12.49 15.61
N TRP A 409 13.54 -12.09 16.58
CA TRP A 409 12.24 -11.49 16.34
C TRP A 409 12.37 -9.98 16.22
N THR A 410 11.59 -9.38 15.32
CA THR A 410 11.59 -7.92 15.10
C THR A 410 10.32 -7.26 15.62
N HIS A 411 9.22 -8.00 15.64
CA HIS A 411 7.91 -7.54 16.06
C HIS A 411 7.17 -8.66 16.78
N CYS A 412 6.11 -8.30 17.50
CA CYS A 412 5.17 -9.23 18.10
C CYS A 412 3.74 -8.83 17.71
N GLU A 413 2.92 -9.83 17.43
CA GLU A 413 1.48 -9.67 17.25
C GLU A 413 0.86 -9.08 18.52
N ILE A 414 -0.07 -8.14 18.35
CA ILE A 414 -0.75 -7.52 19.51
C ILE A 414 -1.68 -8.54 20.16
N HIS A 415 -2.50 -9.19 19.33
CA HIS A 415 -3.28 -10.35 19.74
C HIS A 415 -3.78 -11.09 18.48
N PRO A 416 -3.64 -12.43 18.39
CA PRO A 416 -4.02 -13.19 17.20
C PRO A 416 -5.48 -13.04 16.77
N SER A 417 -6.41 -12.73 17.67
CA SER A 417 -7.83 -12.53 17.33
C SER A 417 -8.09 -11.26 16.49
N MET A 418 -7.13 -10.33 16.41
CA MET A 418 -7.28 -9.08 15.66
C MET A 418 -7.30 -9.28 14.14
N ILE A 419 -6.96 -10.48 13.66
CA ILE A 419 -7.09 -10.89 12.24
C ILE A 419 -8.56 -10.99 11.80
N LEU A 420 -9.50 -11.13 12.73
CA LEU A 420 -10.91 -11.33 12.42
C LEU A 420 -11.56 -10.03 11.93
N GLY A 421 -12.65 -10.18 11.18
CA GLY A 421 -13.54 -9.08 10.79
C GLY A 421 -14.61 -8.85 11.85
N ILE A 422 -15.43 -7.82 11.66
CA ILE A 422 -16.44 -7.41 12.66
C ILE A 422 -17.50 -8.49 12.88
N CYS A 423 -17.94 -9.17 11.82
CA CYS A 423 -18.92 -10.25 11.98
C CYS A 423 -18.27 -11.51 12.56
N ALA A 424 -17.03 -11.80 12.16
CA ALA A 424 -16.33 -13.00 12.64
C ALA A 424 -15.91 -12.88 14.12
N SER A 425 -15.65 -11.66 14.61
CA SER A 425 -15.19 -11.43 15.98
C SER A 425 -16.27 -11.63 17.06
N ILE A 426 -17.55 -11.74 16.66
CA ILE A 426 -18.66 -11.98 17.59
C ILE A 426 -19.06 -13.47 17.66
N ILE A 427 -18.37 -14.34 16.91
CA ILE A 427 -18.60 -15.78 16.94
C ILE A 427 -17.89 -16.35 18.17
N PRO A 428 -18.59 -17.02 19.10
CA PRO A 428 -17.95 -17.66 20.23
C PRO A 428 -16.97 -18.75 19.77
N PHE A 429 -15.78 -18.78 20.35
CA PHE A 429 -14.74 -19.78 20.08
C PHE A 429 -14.49 -19.98 18.58
N PRO A 430 -14.16 -18.91 17.83
CA PRO A 430 -14.17 -18.92 16.36
C PRO A 430 -13.14 -19.89 15.77
N ASP A 431 -12.11 -20.22 16.53
CA ASP A 431 -11.01 -21.12 16.21
C ASP A 431 -11.22 -22.57 16.67
N HIS A 432 -12.37 -22.87 17.28
CA HIS A 432 -12.81 -24.24 17.61
C HIS A 432 -13.87 -24.77 16.63
N ASN A 433 -14.10 -24.04 15.53
CA ASN A 433 -15.08 -24.38 14.50
C ASN A 433 -14.41 -25.00 13.26
N GLN A 434 -15.19 -25.80 12.53
CA GLN A 434 -14.76 -26.52 11.31
C GLN A 434 -14.45 -25.58 10.13
#